data_AF-E4SNS1-F1
#
_entry.id   AF-E4SNS1-F1
#
_cell.length_a   1.000
_cell.length_b   1.000
_cell.length_c   1.000
_cell.angle_alpha   90.00
_cell.angle_beta   90.00
_cell.angle_gamma   90.00
#
_symmetry.space_group_name_H-M   'P 1'
#
loop_
_entity.id
_entity.type
_entity.pdbx_description
1 polymer ?
#
loop_
_entity_poly.entity_id
_entity_poly.type
_entity_poly.pdbx_seq_one_letter_code
_entity_poly.pdbx_strand_id
1 'polypeptide(L)' 'MKNEFEIDTSNGTVKVGKTNAAGYDLSTSNGHITVEGKNKSDEFEKNTSAENVLSIDTSNGNIYVN' A
#
# COMPACT_ATOMS: atom_id res chain seq x y z
N MET A 1 -3.91 -7.21 19.52
CA MET A 1 -4.83 -7.38 18.37
C MET A 1 -4.12 -6.77 17.19
N LYS A 2 -4.19 -7.36 15.99
CA LYS A 2 -3.68 -6.67 14.79
C LYS A 2 -4.68 -5.58 14.39
N ASN A 3 -4.18 -4.39 14.07
CA ASN A 3 -4.94 -3.32 13.46
C ASN A 3 -4.55 -3.27 11.98
N GLU A 4 -5.53 -3.49 11.13
CA GLU A 4 -5.36 -3.40 9.69
C GLU A 4 -6.19 -2.24 9.18
N PHE A 5 -5.59 -1.47 8.28
CA PHE A 5 -6.28 -0.42 7.56
C PHE A 5 -6.23 -0.75 6.07
N GLU A 6 -7.40 -0.99 5.49
CA GLU A 6 -7.57 -1.48 4.13
C GLU A 6 -8.19 -0.41 3.23
N ILE A 7 -7.65 -0.28 2.03
CA ILE A 7 -8.22 0.52 0.93
C ILE A 7 -8.28 -0.38 -0.32
N ASP A 8 -9.49 -0.61 -0.82
CA ASP A 8 -9.73 -1.28 -2.11
C ASP A 8 -10.35 -0.29 -3.10
N THR A 9 -9.74 -0.12 -4.27
CA THR A 9 -10.33 0.65 -5.37
C THR A 9 -10.00 0.05 -6.73
N SER A 10 -10.91 0.08 -7.71
CA SER A 10 -10.58 -0.48 -9.04
C SER A 10 -9.79 0.48 -9.94
N ASN A 11 -10.00 1.80 -9.81
CA ASN A 11 -9.46 2.80 -10.76
C ASN A 11 -8.83 4.04 -10.08
N GLY A 12 -8.70 4.02 -8.75
CA GLY A 12 -8.29 5.18 -7.97
C GLY A 12 -6.80 5.18 -7.68
N THR A 13 -6.12 6.29 -7.93
CA THR A 13 -4.79 6.50 -7.34
C THR A 13 -4.94 6.76 -5.84
N VAL A 14 -4.20 5.99 -5.03
CA VAL A 14 -4.18 6.14 -3.57
C VAL A 14 -2.90 6.87 -3.16
N LYS A 15 -3.03 7.91 -2.33
CA LYS A 15 -1.92 8.67 -1.77
C LYS A 15 -2.03 8.72 -0.25
N VAL A 16 -1.12 8.03 0.43
CA VAL A 16 -0.98 8.06 1.87
C VAL A 16 0.16 9.01 2.23
N GLY A 17 -0.18 10.19 2.73
CA GLY A 17 0.81 11.24 3.02
C GLY A 17 1.59 11.06 4.31
N LYS A 18 1.02 10.36 5.30
CA LYS A 18 1.66 9.95 6.55
C LYS A 18 1.04 8.64 7.02
N THR A 19 1.85 7.74 7.55
CA THR A 19 1.38 6.49 8.14
C THR A 19 2.20 6.13 9.37
N ASN A 20 1.57 5.45 10.33
CA ASN A 20 2.22 4.79 11.46
C ASN A 20 2.27 3.27 11.27
N ALA A 21 2.04 2.79 10.04
CA ALA A 21 2.09 1.37 9.71
C ALA A 21 3.50 0.82 9.92
N ALA A 22 3.56 -0.33 10.59
CA ALA A 22 4.78 -1.09 10.81
C ALA A 22 4.93 -2.22 9.77
N GLY A 23 3.87 -2.51 9.01
CA GLY A 23 3.86 -3.42 7.88
C GLY A 23 3.07 -2.87 6.69
N TYR A 24 3.32 -3.44 5.52
CA TYR A 24 2.74 -3.06 4.24
C TYR A 24 2.33 -4.31 3.46
N ASP A 25 1.16 -4.25 2.85
CA ASP A 25 0.65 -5.21 1.87
C ASP A 25 -0.01 -4.40 0.74
N LEU A 26 0.75 -4.10 -0.31
CA LEU A 26 0.33 -3.17 -1.35
C LEU A 26 0.38 -3.89 -2.70
N SER A 27 -0.71 -3.81 -3.47
CA SER A 27 -0.81 -4.43 -4.78
C SER A 27 -1.51 -3.53 -5.80
N THR A 28 -1.07 -3.61 -7.05
CA THR A 28 -1.80 -3.05 -8.18
C THR A 28 -1.59 -3.85 -9.45
N SER A 29 -2.62 -3.99 -10.30
CA SER A 29 -2.49 -4.78 -11.53
C SER A 29 -1.90 -4.00 -12.71
N ASN A 30 -2.29 -2.74 -12.89
CA ASN A 30 -1.91 -1.89 -14.02
C ASN A 30 -1.35 -0.52 -13.58
N GLY A 31 -0.93 -0.43 -12.32
CA GLY A 31 -0.33 0.76 -11.72
C GLY A 31 1.10 0.54 -11.29
N HIS A 32 1.58 1.46 -10.46
CA HIS A 32 2.88 1.39 -9.84
C HIS A 32 2.85 1.84 -8.38
N ILE A 33 3.66 1.19 -7.55
CA ILE A 33 3.78 1.41 -6.11
C ILE A 33 5.08 2.14 -5.78
N THR A 34 4.96 3.31 -5.16
CA THR A 34 6.11 4.05 -4.61
C THR A 34 5.98 4.17 -3.10
N VAL A 35 7.00 3.72 -2.38
CA VAL A 35 7.10 3.81 -0.91
C VAL A 35 8.36 4.59 -0.55
N GLU A 36 8.20 5.66 0.24
CA GLU A 36 9.29 6.57 0.66
C GLU A 36 10.12 7.06 -0.54
N GLY A 37 9.44 7.43 -1.63
CA GLY A 37 10.07 7.89 -2.88
C GLY A 37 10.78 6.80 -3.70
N LYS A 38 10.71 5.53 -3.28
CA LYS A 38 11.33 4.41 -3.99
C LYS A 38 10.27 3.59 -4.73
N ASN A 39 10.51 3.36 -6.02
CA ASN A 39 9.72 2.46 -6.86
C ASN A 39 9.83 1.01 -6.34
N LYS A 40 8.67 0.35 -6.16
CA LYS A 40 8.51 -1.02 -5.65
C LYS A 40 7.84 -2.00 -6.63
N SER A 41 7.79 -1.69 -7.93
CA SER A 41 6.95 -2.42 -8.90
C SER A 41 5.44 -2.31 -8.60
N ASP A 42 4.70 -3.37 -8.83
CA ASP A 42 3.25 -3.58 -8.80
C ASP A 42 2.79 -4.38 -7.58
N GLU A 43 3.73 -4.98 -6.83
CA GLU A 43 3.50 -5.64 -5.53
C GLU A 43 4.56 -5.20 -4.51
N PHE A 44 4.15 -4.91 -3.29
CA PHE A 44 5.06 -4.60 -2.19
C PHE A 44 4.54 -5.10 -0.84
N GLU A 45 5.19 -6.15 -0.35
CA GLU A 45 4.99 -6.66 1.00
C GLU A 45 6.20 -6.35 1.89
N LYS A 46 5.92 -5.93 3.14
CA LYS A 46 6.94 -5.77 4.17
C LYS A 46 6.32 -5.97 5.54
N ASN A 47 6.88 -6.90 6.33
CA ASN A 47 6.51 -7.08 7.74
C ASN A 47 4.98 -7.22 7.96
N THR A 48 4.31 -8.03 7.15
CA THR A 48 2.85 -8.27 7.20
C THR A 48 2.38 -8.92 8.51
N SER A 49 3.31 -9.39 9.35
CA SER A 49 3.06 -9.86 10.72
C SER A 49 2.98 -8.73 11.77
N ALA A 50 3.26 -7.48 11.39
CA ALA A 50 3.23 -6.34 12.29
C ALA A 50 1.86 -6.11 12.95
N GLU A 51 1.87 -5.36 14.06
CA GLU A 51 0.63 -4.98 14.76
C GLU A 51 -0.23 -4.03 13.93
N ASN A 52 0.39 -3.10 13.20
CA ASN A 52 -0.31 -2.14 12.33
C ASN A 52 0.13 -2.35 10.88
N VAL A 53 -0.77 -2.83 10.03
CA VAL A 53 -0.52 -3.07 8.60
C VAL A 53 -1.37 -2.13 7.76
N LEU A 54 -0.74 -1.47 6.78
CA LEU A 54 -1.43 -0.75 5.72
C LEU A 54 -1.60 -1.69 4.52
N SER A 55 -2.86 -2.00 4.21
CA SER A 55 -3.24 -2.81 3.05
C SER A 55 -3.90 -1.93 1.98
N ILE A 56 -3.39 -1.98 0.75
CA ILE A 56 -3.96 -1.23 -0.38
C ILE A 56 -3.95 -2.10 -1.63
N ASP A 57 -5.13 -2.35 -2.19
CA ASP A 57 -5.30 -3.01 -3.49
C ASP A 57 -5.92 -2.02 -4.48
N THR A 58 -5.32 -1.91 -5.67
CA THR A 58 -6.01 -1.26 -6.78
C THR A 58 -5.71 -1.83 -8.16
N SER A 59 -6.72 -2.02 -9.00
CA SER A 59 -6.49 -2.60 -10.33
C SER A 59 -5.77 -1.65 -11.30
N ASN A 60 -6.17 -0.39 -11.39
CA ASN A 60 -5.66 0.56 -12.40
C ASN A 60 -5.07 1.85 -11.82
N GLY A 61 -4.98 1.94 -10.49
CA GLY A 61 -4.45 3.11 -9.79
C GLY A 61 -2.98 2.97 -9.41
N ASN A 62 -2.30 4.09 -9.17
CA ASN A 62 -0.99 4.06 -8.53
C ASN A 62 -1.13 4.13 -7.01
N ILE A 63 -0.14 3.60 -6.29
CA ILE A 63 -0.06 3.68 -4.83
C ILE A 63 1.17 4.49 -4.45
N TYR A 64 0.98 5.55 -3.67
CA TYR A 64 2.06 6.36 -3.13
C TYR A 64 1.97 6.39 -1.60
N VAL A 65 3.03 5.98 -0.92
CA VAL A 65 3.16 6.05 0.53
C VAL A 65 4.43 6.82 0.88
N ASN A 66 4.29 7.88 1.69
CA ASN A 66 5.41 8.69 2.21
C ASN A 66 5.60 8.52 3.72
#